data_AF-A0A3M7TA74-F1
#
_entry.id   AF-A0A3M7TA74-F1
#
_cell.length_a   1.000
_cell.length_b   1.000
_cell.length_c   1.000
_cell.angle_alpha   90.00
_cell.angle_beta   90.00
_cell.angle_gamma   90.00
#
_symmetry.space_group_name_H-M   'P 1'
#
loop_
_entity.id
_entity.type
_entity.pdbx_description
1 polymer ?
#
loop_
_entity_poly.entity_id
_entity_poly.type
_entity_poly.pdbx_seq_one_letter_code
_entity_poly.pdbx_strand_id
1 'polypeptide(L)'
;MEKEPRPSFSQLNLEATSSSDSDEDVKKFALRDLKECKYFTKKGLPDMRYKENREKFLIKGLKTDGTPDMRISANKKKMNFLYERHYKDL
;
A
#
# COMPACT_ATOMS: atom_id res chain seq x y z
N MET A 1 33.99 10.82 0.17
CA MET A 1 32.59 10.81 -0.30
C MET A 1 31.78 10.18 0.80
N GLU A 2 31.09 10.99 1.60
CA GLU A 2 30.19 10.50 2.65
C GLU A 2 29.04 9.76 1.98
N LYS A 3 28.88 8.47 2.32
CA LYS A 3 27.77 7.67 1.81
C LYS A 3 26.54 8.00 2.64
N GLU A 4 25.49 8.50 1.99
CA GLU A 4 24.17 8.71 2.58
C GLU A 4 23.71 7.44 3.35
N PRO A 5 23.14 7.58 4.56
CA PRO A 5 22.70 6.44 5.36
C PRO A 5 21.57 5.68 4.65
N ARG A 6 21.50 4.36 4.83
CA ARG A 6 20.39 3.53 4.29
C ARG A 6 19.06 4.18 4.69
N PRO A 7 18.24 4.65 3.73
CA PRO A 7 16.95 5.22 4.04
C PRO A 7 16.06 4.13 4.60
N SER A 8 15.31 4.49 5.64
CA SER A 8 14.26 3.64 6.18
C SER A 8 13.25 3.29 5.08
N PHE A 9 12.58 2.15 5.24
CA PHE A 9 11.53 1.69 4.31
C PHE A 9 10.45 2.77 4.05
N SER A 10 10.25 3.67 5.01
CA SER A 10 9.34 4.83 4.92
C SER A 10 9.85 5.92 3.98
N GLN A 11 11.16 6.19 3.95
CA GLN A 11 11.80 7.25 3.16
C GLN A 11 11.83 6.93 1.67
N LEU A 12 11.96 5.65 1.29
CA LEU A 12 11.88 5.19 -0.10
C LEU A 12 10.54 5.51 -0.80
N ASN A 13 9.50 5.84 -0.04
CA ASN A 13 8.17 6.11 -0.56
C ASN A 13 7.85 7.60 -0.70
N LEU A 14 8.68 8.51 -0.15
CA LEU A 14 8.39 9.95 -0.14
C LEU A 14 8.58 10.63 -1.51
N GLU A 15 9.42 10.07 -2.37
CA GLU A 15 9.73 10.66 -3.69
C GLU A 15 8.67 10.38 -4.76
N ALA A 16 7.66 9.54 -4.48
CA ALA A 16 6.73 9.05 -5.49
C ALA A 16 5.40 9.82 -5.61
N THR A 17 5.03 10.72 -4.69
CA THR A 17 3.68 11.31 -4.70
C THR A 17 3.62 12.71 -4.08
N SER A 18 3.91 13.74 -4.88
CA SER A 18 3.30 15.07 -4.70
C SER A 18 2.00 15.11 -5.52
N SER A 19 0.94 14.42 -5.10
CA SER A 19 -0.42 14.72 -5.58
C SER A 19 -1.23 15.28 -4.41
N SER A 20 -1.64 16.52 -4.61
CA SER A 20 -2.47 17.32 -3.75
C SER A 20 -3.91 16.83 -3.83
N ASP A 21 -4.26 15.78 -3.09
CA ASP A 21 -5.65 15.33 -3.02
C ASP A 21 -6.05 15.16 -1.55
N SER A 22 -7.04 15.98 -1.18
CA SER A 22 -7.57 16.24 0.14
C SER A 22 -7.95 14.98 0.94
N ASP A 23 -7.72 15.05 2.24
CA ASP A 23 -7.87 14.01 3.28
C ASP A 23 -9.24 13.28 3.36
N GLU A 24 -10.24 13.65 2.56
CA GLU A 24 -11.60 13.07 2.55
C GLU A 24 -11.75 11.83 1.62
N ASP A 25 -10.79 11.58 0.73
CA ASP A 25 -10.82 10.40 -0.16
C ASP A 25 -10.39 9.10 0.52
N VAL A 26 -10.08 9.15 1.82
CA VAL A 26 -9.81 7.98 2.65
C VAL A 26 -11.13 7.30 3.04
N LYS A 27 -11.72 6.61 2.06
CA LYS A 27 -12.71 5.53 2.21
C LYS A 27 -14.13 5.94 2.62
N LYS A 28 -14.85 6.56 1.70
CA LYS A 28 -16.31 6.36 1.63
C LYS A 28 -16.61 5.21 0.67
N PHE A 29 -16.55 3.98 1.16
CA PHE A 29 -17.05 2.83 0.39
C PHE A 29 -18.54 3.08 0.07
N ALA A 30 -18.96 2.86 -1.18
CA ALA A 30 -20.39 2.95 -1.46
C ALA A 30 -21.11 1.83 -0.70
N LEU A 31 -22.34 2.08 -0.26
CA LEU A 31 -23.16 1.08 0.45
C LEU A 31 -23.29 -0.23 -0.35
N ARG A 32 -23.27 -0.12 -1.67
CA ARG A 32 -23.26 -1.24 -2.63
C ARG A 32 -22.00 -2.10 -2.48
N ASP A 33 -20.82 -1.48 -2.36
CA ASP A 33 -19.55 -2.21 -2.32
C ASP A 33 -19.41 -3.00 -1.01
N LEU A 34 -19.92 -2.47 0.11
CA LEU A 34 -19.97 -3.20 1.38
C LEU A 34 -20.89 -4.42 1.30
N LYS A 35 -22.01 -4.35 0.56
CA LYS A 35 -22.96 -5.46 0.44
C LYS A 35 -22.36 -6.67 -0.26
N GLU A 36 -21.36 -6.44 -1.12
CA GLU A 36 -20.61 -7.49 -1.80
C GLU A 36 -19.39 -7.98 -0.99
N CYS A 37 -19.07 -7.34 0.14
CA CYS A 37 -17.95 -7.74 0.98
C CYS A 37 -18.35 -8.96 1.82
N LYS A 38 -17.66 -10.09 1.59
CA LYS A 38 -17.96 -11.35 2.27
C LYS A 38 -17.35 -11.43 3.67
N TYR A 39 -16.25 -10.72 3.91
CA TYR A 39 -15.47 -10.81 5.15
C TYR A 39 -15.17 -9.42 5.71
N PHE A 40 -15.54 -9.22 6.97
CA PHE A 40 -15.35 -7.97 7.70
C PHE A 40 -14.41 -8.16 8.90
N THR A 41 -13.69 -7.10 9.22
CA THR A 41 -12.98 -6.97 10.50
C THR A 41 -13.98 -6.78 11.64
N LYS A 42 -13.52 -6.94 12.88
CA LYS A 42 -14.32 -6.62 14.09
C LYS A 42 -14.87 -5.19 14.12
N LYS A 43 -14.27 -4.27 13.35
CA LYS A 43 -14.68 -2.87 13.23
C LYS A 43 -15.70 -2.62 12.10
N GLY A 44 -16.19 -3.68 11.44
CA GLY A 44 -17.15 -3.55 10.33
C GLY A 44 -16.55 -3.06 9.01
N LEU A 45 -15.21 -2.96 8.91
CA LEU A 45 -14.51 -2.61 7.67
C LEU A 45 -14.15 -3.88 6.88
N PRO A 46 -14.06 -3.82 5.53
CA PRO A 46 -13.58 -4.95 4.72
C PRO A 46 -12.26 -5.51 5.22
N ASP A 47 -12.19 -6.83 5.45
CA ASP A 47 -10.94 -7.46 5.89
C ASP A 47 -9.99 -7.68 4.71
N MET A 48 -8.94 -6.86 4.64
CA MET A 48 -7.93 -6.88 3.56
C MET A 48 -7.00 -8.11 3.61
N ARG A 49 -7.18 -9.04 4.56
CA ARG A 49 -6.49 -10.34 4.52
C ARG A 49 -7.03 -11.25 3.43
N TYR A 50 -8.27 -11.04 3.00
CA TYR A 50 -8.88 -11.79 1.91
C TYR A 50 -8.54 -11.19 0.55
N LYS A 51 -8.19 -12.05 -0.41
CA LYS A 51 -7.79 -11.64 -1.77
C LYS A 51 -8.90 -10.85 -2.48
N GLU A 52 -10.12 -11.37 -2.43
CA GLU A 52 -11.33 -10.75 -3.02
C GLU A 52 -11.53 -9.31 -2.52
N ASN A 53 -11.35 -9.10 -1.21
CA ASN A 53 -11.45 -7.77 -0.62
C ASN A 53 -10.31 -6.86 -1.07
N ARG A 54 -9.07 -7.37 -1.17
CA ARG A 54 -7.96 -6.53 -1.66
C ARG A 54 -8.18 -6.08 -3.10
N GLU A 55 -8.63 -6.97 -3.97
CA GLU A 55 -8.85 -6.66 -5.39
C GLU A 55 -9.95 -5.62 -5.59
N LYS A 56 -10.98 -5.62 -4.73
CA LYS A 56 -12.07 -4.65 -4.79
C LYS A 56 -11.75 -3.32 -4.10
N PHE A 57 -11.08 -3.38 -2.94
CA PHE A 57 -11.04 -2.26 -2.01
C PHE A 57 -9.66 -1.63 -1.80
N LEU A 58 -8.56 -2.23 -2.29
CA LEU A 58 -7.27 -1.52 -2.33
C LEU A 58 -7.21 -0.62 -3.56
N ILE A 59 -6.94 0.65 -3.32
CA ILE A 59 -6.67 1.61 -4.38
C ILE A 59 -5.22 1.41 -4.82
N LYS A 60 -5.02 1.05 -6.09
CA LYS A 60 -3.69 0.88 -6.72
C LYS A 60 -2.74 -0.07 -5.96
N GLY A 61 -3.28 -1.01 -5.17
CA GLY A 61 -2.47 -1.91 -4.35
C GLY A 61 -1.76 -1.25 -3.17
N LEU A 62 -2.23 -0.08 -2.74
CA LEU A 62 -1.72 0.66 -1.58
C LEU A 62 -2.60 0.46 -0.35
N LYS A 63 -1.98 0.57 0.83
CA LYS A 63 -2.67 0.67 2.11
C LYS A 63 -3.22 2.10 2.30
N THR A 64 -3.94 2.30 3.41
CA THR A 64 -4.47 3.62 3.79
C THR A 64 -3.40 4.68 4.05
N ASP A 65 -2.21 4.26 4.45
CA ASP A 65 -1.06 5.14 4.69
C ASP A 65 -0.26 5.44 3.40
N GLY A 66 -0.78 5.03 2.24
CA GLY A 66 -0.10 5.17 0.94
C GLY A 66 1.02 4.16 0.71
N THR A 67 1.38 3.33 1.70
CA THR A 67 2.45 2.35 1.52
C THR A 67 1.98 1.14 0.70
N PRO A 68 2.86 0.50 -0.10
CA PRO A 68 2.50 -0.71 -0.83
C PRO A 68 2.02 -1.82 0.11
N ASP A 69 0.89 -2.47 -0.22
CA ASP A 69 0.48 -3.68 0.51
C ASP A 69 1.36 -4.87 0.08
N MET A 70 2.21 -5.33 0.99
CA MET A 70 3.17 -6.41 0.76
C MET A 70 2.53 -7.81 0.70
N ARG A 71 1.22 -7.92 0.96
CA ARG A 71 0.46 -9.15 0.66
C ARG A 71 0.24 -9.33 -0.84
N ILE A 72 0.40 -8.27 -1.62
CA ILE A 72 0.37 -8.31 -3.08
C ILE A 72 1.75 -8.74 -3.59
N SER A 73 1.78 -9.82 -4.37
CA SER A 73 3.02 -10.39 -4.90
C SER A 73 3.78 -9.43 -5.83
N ALA A 74 3.08 -8.64 -6.63
CA ALA A 74 3.68 -7.62 -7.50
C ALA A 74 4.43 -6.55 -6.69
N ASN A 75 3.82 -6.05 -5.62
CA ASN A 75 4.46 -5.09 -4.72
C ASN A 75 5.70 -5.68 -4.07
N LYS A 76 5.61 -6.92 -3.57
CA LYS A 76 6.77 -7.61 -2.97
C LYS A 76 7.93 -7.74 -3.95
N LYS A 77 7.66 -8.15 -5.20
CA LYS A 77 8.69 -8.25 -6.25
C LYS A 77 9.31 -6.90 -6.58
N LYS A 78 8.49 -5.85 -6.74
CA LYS A 78 8.96 -4.49 -7.02
C LYS A 78 9.89 -3.98 -5.91
N MET A 79 9.50 -4.17 -4.64
CA MET A 79 10.32 -3.75 -3.50
C MET A 79 11.64 -4.52 -3.41
N ASN A 80 11.61 -5.84 -3.64
CA ASN A 80 12.85 -6.62 -3.69
C ASN A 80 13.78 -6.13 -4.80
N PHE A 81 13.25 -5.84 -5.98
CA PHE A 81 14.04 -5.32 -7.10
C PHE A 81 14.67 -3.95 -6.77
N LEU A 82 13.92 -3.04 -6.15
CA LEU A 82 14.44 -1.75 -5.69
C LEU A 82 15.55 -1.94 -4.64
N TYR A 83 15.35 -2.88 -3.72
CA TYR A 83 16.35 -3.21 -2.71
C TYR A 83 17.66 -3.71 -3.36
N GLU A 84 17.54 -4.69 -4.25
CA GLU A 84 18.68 -5.26 -4.96
C GLU A 84 19.43 -4.21 -5.77
N ARG A 85 18.71 -3.32 -6.46
CA ARG A 85 19.29 -2.28 -7.30
C ARG A 85 20.08 -1.23 -6.53
N HIS A 86 19.60 -0.82 -5.36
CA HIS A 86 20.12 0.36 -4.67
C HIS A 86 20.91 0.06 -3.39
N TYR A 87 20.71 -1.13 -2.80
CA TYR A 87 21.20 -1.41 -1.44
C TYR A 87 21.95 -2.73 -1.26
N LYS A 88 22.04 -3.56 -2.31
CA LYS A 88 22.71 -4.87 -2.22
C LYS A 88 24.22 -4.76 -2.00
N ASP A 89 24.83 -3.73 -2.60
CA ASP A 89 26.29 -3.54 -2.63
C ASP A 89 26.77 -2.41 -1.69
N LEU A 90 25.86 -1.93 -0.82
CA LEU A 90 26.15 -1.00 0.28
C LEU A 90 26.51 -1.78 1.55
#